data_AF-A0A380E0F7-F1
#
_entry.id   AF-A0A380E0F7-F1
#
_cell.length_a   1.000
_cell.length_b   1.000
_cell.length_c   1.000
_cell.angle_alpha   90.00
_cell.angle_beta   90.00
_cell.angle_gamma   90.00
#
_symmetry.space_group_name_H-M   'P 1'
#
loop_
_entity.id
_entity.type
_entity.pdbx_description
1 polymer ?
#
loop_
_entity_poly.entity_id
_entity_poly.type
_entity_poly.pdbx_seq_one_letter_code
_entity_poly.pdbx_strand_id
1 'polypeptide(L)'
;MTQDLDTFITQFNGPVYGTALENAVTYKEVTSSDSFALLLGNEGEGVNPELLAHTTQNLIIPIYGKAESLNVAIAGSILLYHLKG
;
A
#
# COMPACT_ATOMS: atom_id res chain seq x y z
N MET A 1 -17.39 11.84 14.20
CA MET A 1 -16.09 11.39 14.74
C MET A 1 -15.39 10.68 13.61
N THR A 2 -14.42 11.31 12.97
CA THR A 2 -13.54 10.63 12.01
C THR A 2 -12.66 9.68 12.83
N GLN A 3 -12.67 8.39 12.49
CA GLN A 3 -11.71 7.44 13.06
C GLN A 3 -10.30 7.85 12.61
N ASP A 4 -9.35 7.79 13.54
CA ASP A 4 -7.93 7.95 13.22
C ASP A 4 -7.48 6.76 12.37
N LEU A 5 -6.65 7.03 11.36
CA LEU A 5 -6.21 6.04 10.38
C LEU A 5 -5.39 4.93 11.05
N ASP A 6 -4.63 5.29 12.10
CA ASP A 6 -3.90 4.35 12.94
C ASP A 6 -4.81 3.31 13.63
N THR A 7 -5.92 3.79 14.19
CA THR A 7 -6.92 2.92 14.82
C THR A 7 -7.57 2.00 13.78
N PHE A 8 -7.83 2.48 12.57
CA PHE A 8 -8.35 1.63 11.50
C PHE A 8 -7.36 0.52 11.12
N ILE A 9 -6.09 0.85 10.90
CA ILE A 9 -5.04 -0.12 10.51
C ILE A 9 -4.93 -1.24 11.55
N THR A 10 -4.89 -0.87 12.83
CA THR A 10 -4.69 -1.83 13.93
C THR A 10 -5.92 -2.68 14.24
N GLN A 11 -7.14 -2.21 13.91
CA GLN A 11 -8.39 -2.92 14.19
C GLN A 11 -8.97 -3.66 12.98
N PHE A 12 -8.46 -3.40 11.77
CA PHE A 12 -8.96 -4.04 10.56
C PHE A 12 -8.73 -5.56 10.61
N ASN A 13 -9.80 -6.33 10.42
CA ASN A 13 -9.72 -7.79 10.42
C ASN A 13 -9.32 -8.30 9.02
N GLY A 14 -8.02 -8.23 8.74
CA GLY A 14 -7.42 -8.69 7.49
C GLY A 14 -6.04 -8.06 7.27
N PRO A 15 -5.35 -8.41 6.17
CA PRO A 15 -4.10 -7.77 5.84
C PRO A 15 -4.30 -6.30 5.47
N VAL A 16 -3.42 -5.46 5.98
CA VAL A 16 -3.32 -4.05 5.62
C VAL A 16 -2.03 -3.86 4.85
N TYR A 17 -2.12 -3.43 3.59
CA TYR A 17 -0.96 -3.22 2.73
C TYR A 17 -0.64 -1.73 2.61
N GLY A 18 0.62 -1.36 2.80
CA GLY A 18 1.11 -0.01 2.54
C GLY A 18 1.81 0.09 1.19
N THR A 19 1.78 1.25 0.54
CA THR A 19 2.65 1.51 -0.62
C THR A 19 3.90 2.26 -0.20
N ALA A 20 5.08 1.73 -0.50
CA ALA A 20 6.36 2.37 -0.19
C ALA A 20 7.41 2.09 -1.26
N LEU A 21 8.35 3.02 -1.44
CA LEU A 21 9.50 2.86 -2.34
C LEU A 21 10.69 2.15 -1.66
N GLU A 22 10.69 2.10 -0.33
CA GLU A 22 11.73 1.47 0.49
C GLU A 22 11.11 0.52 1.51
N ASN A 23 11.91 -0.42 2.03
CA ASN A 23 11.47 -1.41 3.04
C ASN A 23 10.15 -2.11 2.67
N ALA A 24 10.01 -2.45 1.39
CA ALA A 24 8.83 -3.04 0.79
C ALA A 24 9.20 -4.27 -0.04
N VAL A 25 8.28 -5.22 -0.16
CA VAL A 25 8.39 -6.37 -1.06
C VAL A 25 7.73 -6.05 -2.40
N THR A 26 8.13 -6.72 -3.47
CA THR A 26 7.44 -6.54 -4.75
C THR A 26 5.99 -7.01 -4.62
N TYR A 27 5.03 -6.25 -5.15
CA TYR A 27 3.59 -6.58 -5.05
C TYR A 27 3.24 -8.01 -5.52
N LYS A 28 4.03 -8.56 -6.44
CA LYS A 28 3.88 -9.93 -6.98
C LYS A 28 4.19 -11.04 -5.97
N GLU A 29 4.90 -10.73 -4.89
CA GLU A 29 5.24 -11.70 -3.83
C GLU A 29 4.08 -11.92 -2.87
N VAL A 30 3.07 -11.05 -2.90
CA VAL A 30 1.88 -11.16 -2.07
C VAL A 30 0.77 -11.87 -2.82
N THR A 31 0.18 -12.88 -2.18
CA THR A 31 -0.98 -13.61 -2.67
C THR A 31 -2.25 -12.77 -2.55
N SER A 32 -3.18 -12.95 -3.49
CA SER A 32 -4.47 -12.29 -3.44
C SER A 32 -5.27 -12.67 -2.18
N SER A 33 -6.12 -11.74 -1.74
CA SER A 33 -6.97 -11.88 -0.57
C SER A 33 -8.38 -11.40 -0.88
N ASP A 34 -9.38 -12.07 -0.33
CA ASP A 34 -10.77 -11.66 -0.51
C ASP A 34 -11.15 -10.37 0.22
N SER A 35 -10.43 -10.08 1.31
CA SER A 35 -10.58 -8.88 2.14
C SER A 35 -9.20 -8.34 2.49
N PHE A 36 -8.97 -7.06 2.21
CA PHE A 36 -7.74 -6.35 2.56
C PHE A 36 -8.00 -4.85 2.64
N ALA A 37 -7.12 -4.13 3.32
CA ALA A 37 -7.02 -2.69 3.24
C ALA A 37 -5.74 -2.30 2.48
N LEU A 38 -5.81 -1.22 1.72
CA LEU A 38 -4.68 -0.69 0.96
C LEU A 38 -4.50 0.79 1.28
N LEU A 39 -3.34 1.15 1.85
CA LEU A 39 -2.95 2.53 2.10
C LEU A 39 -2.21 3.06 0.88
N LEU A 40 -2.78 4.10 0.28
CA LEU A 40 -2.18 4.83 -0.82
C LEU A 40 -1.67 6.18 -0.33
N GLY A 41 -0.45 6.50 -0.72
CA GLY A 41 0.21 7.75 -0.36
C GLY A 41 -0.24 8.93 -1.21
N ASN A 42 0.11 10.15 -0.77
CA ASN A 42 -0.05 11.34 -1.61
C ASN A 42 1.00 11.38 -2.73
N GLU A 43 0.70 12.06 -3.83
CA GLU A 43 1.64 12.33 -4.91
C GLU A 43 2.80 13.20 -4.40
N GLY A 44 3.98 12.60 -4.24
CA GLY A 44 5.19 13.25 -3.74
C GLY A 44 5.67 12.70 -2.40
N GLU A 45 4.81 12.77 -1.37
CA GLU A 45 5.19 12.41 0.01
C GLU A 45 4.98 10.94 0.35
N GLY A 46 4.19 10.21 -0.45
CA GLY A 46 3.84 8.82 -0.14
C GLY A 46 2.95 8.69 1.11
N VAL A 47 3.04 7.54 1.77
CA VAL A 47 2.31 7.25 3.02
C VAL A 47 3.20 7.63 4.20
N ASN A 48 2.60 8.19 5.27
CA ASN A 48 3.33 8.49 6.50
C ASN A 48 4.09 7.23 7.02
N PRO A 49 5.41 7.31 7.24
CA PRO A 49 6.22 6.20 7.76
C PRO A 49 5.69 5.58 9.06
N GLU A 50 5.08 6.36 9.95
CA GLU A 50 4.49 5.86 11.20
C GLU A 50 3.32 4.91 10.92
N LEU A 51 2.50 5.22 9.92
CA LEU A 51 1.40 4.33 9.49
C LEU A 51 1.93 3.08 8.80
N LEU A 52 2.98 3.22 7.98
CA LEU A 52 3.62 2.09 7.30
C LEU A 52 4.18 1.05 8.28
N ALA A 53 4.64 1.48 9.46
CA ALA A 53 5.14 0.60 10.51
C ALA A 53 4.07 -0.31 11.12
N HIS A 54 2.79 0.04 10.98
CA HIS A 54 1.66 -0.76 11.48
C HIS A 54 0.99 -1.61 10.41
N THR A 55 1.44 -1.53 9.15
CA THR A 55 0.91 -2.36 8.06
C THR A 55 1.35 -3.81 8.20
N THR A 56 0.57 -4.72 7.63
CA THR A 56 0.95 -6.14 7.50
C THR A 56 2.15 -6.30 6.58
N GLN A 57 2.18 -5.57 5.47
CA GLN A 57 3.27 -5.61 4.51
C GLN A 57 3.27 -4.34 3.64
N ASN A 58 4.44 -3.75 3.45
CA ASN A 58 4.63 -2.69 2.46
C ASN A 58 4.96 -3.28 1.09
N LEU A 59 4.33 -2.73 0.06
CA LEU A 59 4.40 -3.17 -1.33
C LEU A 59 5.05 -2.09 -2.21
N ILE A 60 5.90 -2.55 -3.12
CA ILE A 60 6.46 -1.72 -4.19
C ILE A 60 6.04 -2.27 -5.56
N ILE A 61 5.69 -1.36 -6.46
CA ILE A 61 5.61 -1.62 -7.91
C ILE A 61 6.97 -1.25 -8.49
N PRO A 62 7.76 -2.20 -9.03
CA PRO A 62 9.03 -1.87 -9.65
C PRO A 62 8.84 -0.85 -10.77
N ILE A 63 9.57 0.27 -10.67
CA ILE A 63 9.56 1.34 -11.67
C ILE A 63 10.79 1.16 -12.55
N TYR A 64 10.57 1.07 -13.85
CA TYR A 64 11.63 0.95 -14.84
C TYR A 64 11.82 2.30 -15.55
N GLY A 65 13.07 2.70 -15.74
CA GLY A 65 13.43 3.95 -16.40
C GLY A 65 13.82 5.04 -15.40
N LYS A 66 13.43 6.29 -15.67
CA LYS A 66 13.87 7.49 -14.93
C LYS A 66 12.80 8.09 -14.02
N ALA A 67 11.61 7.48 -13.96
CA ALA A 67 10.55 7.96 -13.08
C ALA A 67 10.87 7.60 -11.62
N GLU A 68 10.57 8.52 -10.70
CA GLU A 68 10.78 8.31 -9.26
C GLU A 68 9.58 7.62 -8.61
N SER A 69 8.37 7.86 -9.13
CA SER A 69 7.13 7.29 -8.63
C SER A 69 6.10 7.10 -9.76
N LEU A 70 5.04 6.37 -9.46
CA LEU A 70 3.85 6.29 -10.30
C LEU A 70 2.78 7.24 -9.73
N ASN A 71 1.90 7.74 -10.61
CA ASN A 71 0.67 8.39 -10.18
C ASN A 71 -0.11 7.47 -9.22
N VAL A 72 -0.66 8.05 -8.15
CA VAL A 72 -1.29 7.29 -7.06
C VAL A 72 -2.45 6.42 -7.56
N ALA A 73 -3.24 6.91 -8.52
CA ALA A 73 -4.36 6.16 -9.08
C ALA A 73 -3.88 4.98 -9.93
N ILE A 74 -2.80 5.15 -10.70
CA ILE A 74 -2.18 4.06 -11.46
C ILE A 74 -1.62 2.98 -10.53
N ALA A 75 -0.88 3.38 -9.48
CA ALA A 75 -0.37 2.46 -8.48
C ALA A 75 -1.51 1.69 -7.80
N GLY A 76 -2.55 2.40 -7.34
CA GLY A 76 -3.75 1.80 -6.75
C GLY A 76 -4.43 0.82 -7.70
N SER A 77 -4.56 1.14 -8.98
CA SER A 77 -5.17 0.27 -9.98
C SER A 77 -4.43 -1.07 -10.12
N ILE A 78 -3.10 -1.01 -10.23
CA ILE A 78 -2.25 -2.21 -10.37
C ILE A 78 -2.37 -3.10 -9.14
N LEU A 79 -2.28 -2.50 -7.95
CA LEU A 79 -2.33 -3.25 -6.69
C LEU A 79 -3.70 -3.85 -6.44
N LEU A 80 -4.78 -3.10 -6.65
CA LEU A 80 -6.14 -3.62 -6.49
C LEU A 80 -6.41 -4.79 -7.45
N TYR A 81 -5.97 -4.68 -8.71
CA TYR A 81 -6.13 -5.75 -9.69
C TYR A 81 -5.39 -7.03 -9.28
N HIS A 82 -4.14 -6.91 -8.81
CA HIS A 82 -3.33 -8.05 -8.37
C HIS A 82 -3.81 -8.65 -7.03
N LEU A 83 -4.16 -7.80 -6.05
CA LEU A 83 -4.50 -8.26 -4.71
C LEU A 83 -5.91 -8.88 -4.62
N LYS A 84 -6.80 -8.57 -5.57
CA LYS A 84 -8.14 -9.17 -5.63
C LYS A 84 -8.26 -10.31 -6.65
N GLY A 85 -7.39 -10.32 -7.68
CA GLY A 85 -7.44 -11.21 -8.84
C GLY A 85 -6.49 -12.40 -8.77
#